data_AF-A0A3P6SVZ4-F1
#
_entry.id   AF-A0A3P6SVZ4-F1
#
_cell.length_a   1.000
_cell.length_b   1.000
_cell.length_c   1.000
_cell.angle_alpha   90.00
_cell.angle_beta   90.00
_cell.angle_gamma   90.00
#
_symmetry.space_group_name_H-M   'P 1'
#
loop_
_entity.id
_entity.type
_entity.pdbx_description
1 polymer ?
#
loop_
_entity_poly.entity_id
_entity_poly.type
_entity_poly.pdbx_seq_one_letter_code
_entity_poly.pdbx_strand_id
1 'polypeptide(L)' 'MKPYVLDDQPCDECAGERCGHRHAPFFCPQPSCLQYYCEHCWTTIHRCRTRETHKPSVKEA' A
#
# COMPACT_ATOMS: atom_id res chain seq x y z
N MET A 1 23.78 -17.14 0.37
CA MET A 1 22.33 -16.92 0.58
C MET A 1 22.14 -15.42 0.73
N LYS A 2 21.47 -14.73 -0.21
CA LYS A 2 21.08 -13.32 0.07
C LYS A 2 20.17 -13.35 1.30
N PRO A 3 20.41 -12.53 2.35
CA PRO A 3 19.42 -12.38 3.40
C PRO A 3 18.19 -11.86 2.68
N TYR A 4 17.09 -12.59 2.75
CA TYR A 4 15.81 -12.06 2.35
C TYR A 4 15.57 -10.92 3.34
N VAL A 5 16.04 -9.72 2.98
CA VAL A 5 15.48 -8.47 3.47
C VAL A 5 13.99 -8.75 3.42
N LEU A 6 13.32 -8.67 4.57
CA LEU A 6 11.87 -8.60 4.59
C LEU A 6 11.57 -7.37 3.76
N ASP A 7 11.40 -7.58 2.46
CA ASP A 7 11.37 -6.57 1.42
C ASP A 7 10.11 -5.81 1.74
N ASP A 8 10.33 -4.67 2.35
CA ASP A 8 9.28 -3.80 2.74
C ASP A 8 8.49 -3.43 1.46
N GLN A 9 7.39 -4.16 1.27
CA GLN A 9 6.75 -4.30 -0.03
C GLN A 9 6.49 -2.92 -0.64
N PRO A 10 7.03 -2.63 -1.84
CA PRO A 10 6.76 -1.36 -2.49
C PRO A 10 5.27 -1.26 -2.82
N CYS A 11 4.78 -0.04 -2.98
CA CYS A 11 3.40 0.18 -3.38
C CYS A 11 3.13 -0.49 -4.73
N ASP A 12 2.13 -1.37 -4.81
CA ASP A 12 1.78 -2.11 -6.02
C ASP A 12 1.26 -1.18 -7.14
N GLU A 13 0.64 -0.05 -6.78
CA GLU A 13 0.11 0.93 -7.75
C GLU A 13 1.23 1.71 -8.47
N CYS A 14 2.24 2.15 -7.73
CA CYS A 14 3.29 3.03 -8.27
C CYS A 14 4.68 2.37 -8.32
N ALA A 15 4.80 1.11 -7.91
CA ALA A 15 6.07 0.39 -7.74
C ALA A 15 7.14 1.17 -6.95
N GLY A 16 6.72 2.10 -6.07
CA GLY A 16 7.62 3.00 -5.35
C GLY A 16 8.10 4.23 -6.14
N GLU A 17 7.72 4.41 -7.40
CA GLU A 17 8.15 5.52 -8.27
C GLU A 17 7.73 6.90 -7.72
N ARG A 18 6.53 7.00 -7.14
CA ARG A 18 6.02 8.24 -6.53
C ARG A 18 6.46 8.44 -5.09
N CYS A 19 6.90 7.36 -4.43
CA CYS A 19 7.17 7.32 -3.00
C CYS A 19 8.69 7.18 -2.73
N GLY A 20 9.55 7.32 -3.75
CA GLY A 20 11.01 7.27 -3.61
C GLY A 20 11.53 5.91 -3.17
N HIS A 21 10.90 4.84 -3.68
CA HIS A 21 11.14 3.46 -3.24
C HIS A 21 10.80 3.20 -1.76
N ARG A 22 10.04 4.10 -1.10
CA ARG A 22 9.50 3.83 0.23
C ARG A 22 8.46 2.72 0.20
N HIS A 23 8.49 2.02 1.31
CA HIS A 23 7.65 0.91 1.68
C HIS A 23 6.19 1.33 1.75
N ALA A 24 5.27 0.43 1.40
CA ALA A 24 3.84 0.68 1.46
C ALA A 24 3.25 0.25 2.82
N PRO A 25 3.02 1.18 3.76
CA PRO A 25 2.55 0.84 5.11
C PRO A 25 1.05 0.48 5.14
N PHE A 26 0.29 0.84 4.10
CA PHE A 26 -1.15 0.62 4.07
C PHE A 26 -1.51 -0.59 3.22
N PHE A 27 -2.16 -1.58 3.82
CA PHE A 27 -2.73 -2.71 3.10
C PHE A 27 -4.26 -2.59 3.02
N CYS A 28 -4.83 -2.77 1.84
CA CYS A 28 -6.29 -2.81 1.70
C CYS A 28 -6.79 -4.26 1.73
N PRO A 29 -7.52 -4.70 2.76
CA PRO A 29 -8.01 -6.09 2.84
C PRO A 29 -9.25 -6.36 1.96
N GLN A 30 -9.78 -5.34 1.27
CA GLN A 30 -10.97 -5.50 0.43
C GLN A 30 -10.62 -6.28 -0.85
N PRO A 31 -11.46 -7.23 -1.30
CA PRO A 31 -11.17 -8.05 -2.48
C PRO A 31 -11.06 -7.24 -3.78
N SER A 32 -11.63 -6.03 -3.81
CA SER A 32 -11.52 -5.09 -4.94
C SER A 32 -10.15 -4.41 -5.04
N CYS A 33 -9.34 -4.45 -3.98
CA CYS A 33 -8.09 -3.72 -3.87
C CYS A 33 -6.89 -4.55 -3.41
N LEU A 34 -7.09 -5.58 -2.56
CA LEU A 34 -6.18 -6.60 -2.00
C LEU A 34 -4.66 -6.43 -2.24
N GLN A 35 -4.13 -5.24 -2.00
CA GLN A 35 -2.78 -4.83 -2.39
C GLN A 35 -2.23 -3.81 -1.39
N TYR A 36 -0.92 -3.59 -1.47
CA TYR A 36 -0.20 -2.61 -0.67
C TYR A 36 -0.15 -1.25 -1.38
N TYR A 37 -0.46 -0.20 -0.65
CA TYR A 37 -0.49 1.17 -1.13
C TYR A 37 0.41 2.06 -0.27
N CYS A 38 1.20 2.94 -0.90
CA CYS A 38 1.80 4.05 -0.16
C CYS A 38 0.75 5.12 0.14
N GLU A 39 1.02 6.00 1.11
CA GLU A 39 0.08 7.05 1.56
C GLU A 39 -0.55 7.85 0.43
N HIS A 40 0.26 8.20 -0.59
CA HIS A 40 -0.20 8.98 -1.73
C HIS A 40 -1.21 8.20 -2.60
N CYS A 41 -0.90 6.94 -2.90
CA CYS A 41 -1.75 6.05 -3.70
C CYS A 41 -3.01 5.68 -2.92
N TRP A 42 -2.87 5.39 -1.63
CA TRP A 42 -3.98 5.11 -0.72
C TRP A 42 -4.98 6.27 -0.74
N THR A 43 -4.52 7.48 -0.45
CA THR A 43 -5.38 8.67 -0.40
C THR A 43 -5.98 8.98 -1.78
N THR A 44 -5.25 8.76 -2.87
CA THR A 44 -5.77 9.03 -4.22
C THR A 44 -6.87 8.05 -4.62
N ILE A 45 -6.68 6.75 -4.37
CA ILE A 45 -7.66 5.70 -4.70
C ILE A 45 -8.85 5.70 -3.75
N HIS A 46 -8.59 5.79 -2.44
CA HIS A 46 -9.60 5.61 -1.38
C HIS A 46 -10.32 6.91 -0.99
N ARG A 47 -9.92 8.06 -1.52
CA ARG A 47 -10.70 9.31 -1.42
C ARG A 47 -11.96 9.29 -2.30
N CYS A 48 -12.08 8.34 -3.24
CA CYS A 48 -13.29 8.18 -4.03
C CYS A 48 -14.44 7.61 -3.17
N ARG A 49 -15.66 8.15 -3.27
CA ARG A 49 -16.83 7.72 -2.48
C ARG A 49 -17.13 6.21 -2.56
N THR A 50 -16.78 5.56 -3.65
CA THR A 50 -16.94 4.10 -3.80
C THR A 50 -15.98 3.28 -2.93
N ARG A 51 -14.90 3.89 -2.44
CA ARG A 51 -13.83 3.23 -1.67
C ARG A 51 -13.57 3.92 -0.32
N GLU A 52 -14.41 4.88 0.07
CA GLU A 52 -14.29 5.63 1.33
C GLU A 52 -14.50 4.75 2.57
N THR A 53 -15.19 3.62 2.41
CA THR A 53 -15.43 2.63 3.46
C THR A 53 -14.28 1.66 3.67
N HIS A 54 -13.28 1.66 2.78
CA HIS A 54 -12.12 0.78 2.91
C HIS A 54 -11.26 1.25 4.09
N LYS A 55 -11.10 0.40 5.11
CA LYS A 55 -10.17 0.65 6.21
C LYS A 55 -8.78 0.14 5.85
N PRO A 56 -7.73 0.97 5.94
CA PRO A 56 -6.38 0.48 5.77
C PRO A 56 -6.01 -0.41 6.96
N SER A 57 -5.41 -1.55 6.67
CA SER A 57 -4.68 -2.33 7.66
C SER A 57 -3.24 -1.83 7.66
N VAL A 58 -2.87 -1.08 8.70
CA VAL A 58 -1.47 -0.76 8.96
C VAL A 58 -0.82 -1.98 9.59
N LYS A 59 0.30 -2.41 9.03
CA LYS A 59 1.15 -3.43 9.66
C LYS A 59 1.85 -2.73 10.83
N GLU A 60 1.25 -2.79 12.02
CA GLU A 60 1.97 -2.38 13.24
C GLU A 60 3.13 -3.35 13.43
N ALA A 61 4.35 -2.80 13.47
CA ALA A 61 5.60 -3.54 13.59
C ALA A 61 5.80 -4.12 14.99
#